data_AF-A0A2V6R065-F1
#
_entry.id   AF-A0A2V6R065-F1
#
_cell.length_a   1.000
_cell.length_b   1.000
_cell.length_c   1.000
_cell.angle_alpha   90.00
_cell.angle_beta   90.00
_cell.angle_gamma   90.00
#
_symmetry.space_group_name_H-M   'P 1'
#
loop_
_entity.id
_entity.type
_entity.pdbx_description
1 polymer ?
#
loop_
_entity_poly.entity_id
_entity_poly.type
_entity_poly.pdbx_seq_one_letter_code
_entity_poly.pdbx_strand_id
1 'polypeptide(L)' 'MVSVEIVKRVPGFTLDVSWRAEKAVVGLFGPSGAGKTLTLQCLAGLVRPDAGRIVVGDRVFFDAA' A
#
# COMPACT_ATOMS: atom_id res chain seq x y z
N MET A 1 -10.36 1.19 -10.37
CA MET A 1 -9.50 0.04 -10.03
C MET A 1 -8.28 0.55 -9.27
N VAL A 2 -7.90 -0.09 -8.16
CA VAL A 2 -6.68 0.19 -7.41
C VAL A 2 -5.84 -1.08 -7.39
N SER A 3 -4.56 -0.99 -7.70
CA SER A 3 -3.60 -2.09 -7.61
C SER A 3 -2.44 -1.63 -6.74
N VAL A 4 -2.13 -2.42 -5.71
CA VAL A 4 -1.10 -2.11 -4.73
C VAL A 4 -0.23 -3.34 -4.58
N GLU A 5 1.05 -3.19 -4.83
CA GLU A 5 2.06 -4.19 -4.54
C GLU A 5 3.25 -3.44 -3.98
N ILE A 6 3.43 -3.43 -2.66
CA ILE A 6 4.47 -2.62 -2.04
C ILE A 6 5.15 -3.35 -0.89
N VAL A 7 6.43 -3.04 -0.73
CA VAL A 7 7.20 -3.42 0.44
C VAL A 7 7.66 -2.16 1.16
N LYS A 8 7.45 -2.11 2.48
CA LYS A 8 8.02 -1.11 3.36
C LYS A 8 8.63 -1.76 4.59
N ARG A 9 9.91 -1.47 4.83
CA ARG A 9 10.68 -1.92 5.99
C ARG A 9 10.79 -0.78 6.99
N VAL A 10 10.46 -1.10 8.23
CA VAL A 10 10.70 -0.25 9.40
C VAL A 10 11.34 -1.12 10.49
N PRO A 11 11.98 -0.55 11.53
CA PRO A 11 12.56 -1.34 12.59
C PRO A 11 11.55 -2.31 13.20
N GLY A 12 11.85 -3.61 13.16
CA GLY A 12 11.02 -4.68 13.73
C GLY A 12 9.74 -5.04 12.95
N PHE A 13 9.48 -4.45 11.78
CA PHE A 13 8.29 -4.76 10.98
C PHE A 13 8.53 -4.58 9.48
N THR A 14 8.02 -5.52 8.68
CA THR A 14 7.96 -5.39 7.22
C THR A 14 6.50 -5.41 6.80
N LEU A 15 6.05 -4.32 6.19
CA LEU A 15 4.81 -4.29 5.43
C LEU A 15 5.10 -4.88 4.05
N ASP A 16 4.46 -6.01 3.74
CA ASP A 16 4.50 -6.65 2.44
C ASP A 16 3.05 -6.92 2.04
N VAL A 17 2.53 -6.13 1.10
CA VAL A 17 1.11 -6.18 0.73
C VAL A 17 0.96 -6.19 -0.78
N SER A 18 0.14 -7.12 -1.27
CA SER A 18 -0.25 -7.21 -2.67
C SER A 18 -1.76 -7.42 -2.76
N TRP A 19 -2.47 -6.47 -3.35
CA TRP A 19 -3.92 -6.55 -3.53
C TRP A 19 -4.42 -5.68 -4.68
N ARG A 20 -5.60 -6.03 -5.18
CA ARG A 20 -6.34 -5.27 -6.19
C ARG A 20 -7.78 -5.09 -5.75
N ALA A 21 -8.35 -3.93 -6.06
CA ALA A 21 -9.74 -3.64 -5.78
C ALA A 21 -10.40 -2.88 -6.94
N GLU A 22 -11.59 -3.33 -7.31
CA GLU A 22 -12.40 -2.71 -8.37
C GLU A 22 -13.59 -1.92 -7.81
N LYS A 23 -13.93 -2.14 -6.54
CA LYS A 23 -15.06 -1.49 -5.86
C LYS A 23 -14.76 -0.04 -5.49
N ALA A 24 -15.82 0.76 -5.37
CA ALA A 24 -15.75 2.16 -4.94
C ALA A 24 -15.27 2.33 -3.48
N VAL A 25 -15.53 1.33 -2.61
CA VAL A 25 -15.15 1.36 -1.19
C VAL A 25 -14.47 0.04 -0.82
N VAL A 26 -13.32 0.14 -0.17
CA VAL A 26 -12.50 -0.99 0.29
C VAL A 26 -12.22 -0.82 1.78
N GLY A 27 -12.45 -1.88 2.55
CA GLY A 27 -12.12 -1.91 3.97
C GLY A 27 -10.81 -2.65 4.23
N LEU A 28 -9.91 -2.04 4.99
CA LEU A 28 -8.67 -2.66 5.45
C LEU A 28 -8.80 -3.04 6.93
N PHE A 29 -8.92 -4.34 7.21
CA PHE A 29 -9.18 -4.86 8.56
C PHE A 29 -8.01 -5.71 9.07
N GLY A 30 -7.83 -5.74 10.39
CA GLY A 30 -6.77 -6.50 11.06
C GLY A 30 -6.45 -5.97 12.46
N PRO A 31 -5.72 -6.72 13.28
CA PRO A 31 -5.38 -6.34 14.66
C PRO A 31 -4.51 -5.07 14.74
N SER A 32 -4.38 -4.50 15.94
CA SER A 32 -3.44 -3.39 16.16
C SER A 32 -2.02 -3.80 15.77
N GLY A 33 -1.25 -2.90 15.16
CA GLY A 33 0.11 -3.18 14.68
C GLY A 33 0.21 -3.93 13.36
N ALA A 34 -0.89 -4.41 12.76
CA ALA A 34 -0.87 -5.16 11.49
C ALA A 34 -0.47 -4.34 10.23
N GLY A 35 -0.04 -3.09 10.39
CA GLY A 35 0.40 -2.25 9.27
C GLY A 35 -0.69 -1.45 8.56
N LYS A 36 -1.95 -1.47 9.02
CA LYS A 36 -3.08 -0.78 8.36
C LYS A 36 -2.83 0.71 8.08
N THR A 37 -2.44 1.46 9.12
CA THR A 37 -2.13 2.90 8.99
C THR A 37 -0.95 3.13 8.07
N LEU A 38 0.07 2.28 8.13
CA LEU A 38 1.25 2.37 7.27
C LEU A 38 0.90 2.10 5.80
N THR A 39 0.03 1.14 5.51
CA THR A 39 -0.53 0.91 4.16
C THR A 39 -1.22 2.17 3.66
N LEU A 40 -2.11 2.77 4.44
CA LEU A 40 -2.83 3.99 4.03
C LEU A 40 -1.89 5.18 3.83
N GLN A 41 -0.86 5.33 4.68
CA GLN A 41 0.17 6.36 4.52
C GLN A 41 0.98 6.16 3.23
N CYS A 42 1.29 4.91 2.85
CA CYS A 42 1.95 4.61 1.59
C CYS A 42 1.08 4.97 0.39
N LEU A 43 -0.21 4.63 0.43
CA LEU A 43 -1.17 4.96 -0.62
C LEU A 43 -1.41 6.46 -0.77
N ALA A 44 -1.42 7.18 0.35
CA ALA A 44 -1.57 8.64 0.37
C ALA A 44 -0.28 9.39 -0.02
N GLY A 45 0.83 8.68 -0.26
CA GLY A 45 2.14 9.30 -0.57
C GLY A 45 2.81 9.98 0.63
N LEU A 46 2.31 9.76 1.85
CA LEU A 46 2.90 10.30 3.08
C LEU A 46 4.14 9.52 3.52
N VAL A 47 4.21 8.24 3.17
CA VAL A 47 5.37 7.38 3.37
C VAL A 47 5.75 6.75 2.04
N ARG A 48 7.01 6.89 1.62
CA ARG A 48 7.50 6.25 0.40
C ARG A 48 7.76 4.76 0.64
N PRO A 49 7.16 3.84 -0.13
CA PRO A 49 7.54 2.42 -0.11
C PRO A 49 9.00 2.23 -0.54
N ASP A 50 9.61 1.12 -0.12
CA ASP A 50 10.99 0.80 -0.49
C ASP A 50 11.06 0.04 -1.83
N ALA A 51 10.01 -0.70 -2.16
CA ALA A 51 9.88 -1.41 -3.44
C ALA A 51 8.40 -1.55 -3.86
N GLY A 52 8.19 -1.90 -5.12
CA GLY A 52 6.89 -2.21 -5.69
C GLY A 52 6.24 -1.05 -6.45
N ARG A 53 4.91 -1.09 -6.57
CA ARG A 53 4.11 -0.21 -7.43
C ARG A 53 2.72 0.07 -6.85
N ILE A 54 2.25 1.30 -7.01
CA ILE A 54 0.89 1.72 -6.66
C ILE A 54 0.23 2.33 -7.90
N VAL A 55 -0.92 1.79 -8.30
CA VAL A 55 -1.70 2.23 -9.46
C VAL A 55 -3.15 2.50 -9.05
N VAL A 56 -3.69 3.66 -9.43
CA VAL A 56 -5.07 4.07 -9.19
C VAL A 56 -5.70 4.51 -10.50
N GLY A 57 -6.64 3.72 -11.01
CA GLY A 57 -7.15 3.84 -12.38
C GLY A 57 -5.99 3.66 -13.36
N ASP A 58 -5.82 4.61 -14.26
CA ASP A 58 -4.74 4.62 -15.26
C ASP A 58 -3.49 5.38 -14.78
N ARG A 59 -3.49 5.84 -13.52
CA ARG A 59 -2.42 6.66 -12.96
C ARG A 59 -1.50 5.82 -12.09
N VAL A 60 -0.20 5.93 -12.35
CA VAL A 60 0.86 5.40 -11.48
C VAL A 60 1.16 6.44 -10.40
N PHE A 61 0.98 6.06 -9.14
CA PHE A 61 1.27 6.90 -7.97
C PHE A 61 2.67 6.65 -7.41
N PHE A 62 3.15 5.42 -7.56
CA PHE A 62 4.49 5.01 -7.15
C PHE A 62 4.96 3.86 -8.04
N ASP A 63 6.23 3.89 -8.42
CA ASP A 63 6.93 2.82 -9.13
C ASP A 63 8.39 2.83 -8.67
N ALA A 64 8.94 1.66 -8.35
CA ALA A 64 10.31 1.49 -7.90
C ALA A 64 11.22 0.80 -8.95
N ALA A 65 10.68 0.51 -10.14
CA ALA A 65 11.44 0.03 -11.29
C ALA A 65 12.35 1.10 -11.91
#